data_AF-A0A2G9SRU1-F1
#
_entry.id   AF-A0A2G9SRU1-F1
#
_cell.length_a   1.000
_cell.length_b   1.000
_cell.length_c   1.000
_cell.angle_alpha   90.00
_cell.angle_beta   90.00
_cell.angle_gamma   90.00
#
_symmetry.space_group_name_H-M   'P 1'
#
loop_
_entity.id
_entity.type
_entity.pdbx_description
1 polymer ?
#
loop_
_entity_poly.entity_id
_entity_poly.type
_entity_poly.pdbx_seq_one_letter_code
_entity_poly.pdbx_strand_id
1 'polypeptide(L)'
;MPTLKSALEFVETVGRLYFQYGDHKDLAEKKIRHFLDFIRTHFYLTSVSFSAEFYTMLSEKSGVALQEIEQLFRLIEHANRSSALSEDDLLRLIDAIEQFKTTIASRANAEHALPKSN
;
A
#
# COMPACT_ATOMS: atom_id res chain seq x y z
N MET A 1 -14.30 2.16 19.45
CA MET A 1 -14.05 1.64 18.09
C MET A 1 -12.82 2.39 17.59
N PRO A 2 -11.58 1.83 17.53
CA PRO A 2 -10.43 2.67 17.16
C PRO A 2 -10.33 2.73 15.63
N THR A 3 -10.84 3.77 14.95
CA THR A 3 -10.20 5.04 14.55
C THR A 3 -8.72 4.90 14.21
N LEU A 4 -8.38 4.96 12.90
CA LEU A 4 -7.17 5.45 12.18
C LEU A 4 -5.75 5.42 12.81
N LYS A 5 -5.61 5.02 14.07
CA LYS A 5 -4.38 5.03 14.87
C LYS A 5 -3.51 3.80 14.63
N SER A 6 -4.01 2.80 13.90
CA SER A 6 -3.26 1.55 13.69
C SER A 6 -2.06 1.73 12.76
N ALA A 7 -2.12 2.65 11.80
CA ALA A 7 -0.96 2.98 10.95
C ALA A 7 0.11 3.73 11.76
N LEU A 8 -0.31 4.65 12.63
CA LEU A 8 0.60 5.40 13.51
C LEU A 8 1.19 4.49 14.61
N GLU A 9 0.40 3.64 15.27
CA GLU A 9 0.89 2.69 16.28
C GLU A 9 1.75 1.57 15.69
N PHE A 10 1.55 1.19 14.42
CA PHE A 10 2.45 0.28 13.72
C PHE A 10 3.80 0.94 13.42
N VAL A 11 3.80 2.23 13.08
CA VAL A 11 5.01 3.04 12.97
C VAL A 11 5.65 3.27 14.34
N GLU A 12 4.91 3.40 15.43
CA GLU A 12 5.48 3.64 16.77
C GLU A 12 6.09 2.39 17.42
N THR A 13 5.50 1.21 17.22
CA THR A 13 6.00 -0.05 17.83
C THR A 13 7.15 -0.64 17.03
N VAL A 14 7.11 -0.57 15.70
CA VAL A 14 8.20 -1.07 14.84
C VAL A 14 9.24 0.02 14.59
N GLY A 15 8.85 1.29 14.43
CA GLY A 15 9.76 2.38 14.07
C GLY A 15 10.82 2.70 15.12
N ARG A 16 10.56 2.56 16.42
CA ARG A 16 11.52 2.96 17.47
C ARG A 16 12.81 2.13 17.50
N LEU A 17 12.77 0.86 17.06
CA LEU A 17 13.96 -0.01 16.99
C LEU A 17 14.70 0.10 15.63
N TYR A 18 13.99 0.44 14.55
CA TYR A 18 14.57 0.49 13.20
C TYR A 18 15.10 1.88 12.78
N PHE A 19 14.53 2.96 13.32
CA PHE A 19 14.99 4.32 13.01
C PHE A 19 16.44 4.58 13.43
N GLN A 20 16.99 3.75 14.33
CA GLN A 20 18.33 3.91 14.87
C GLN A 20 19.44 3.25 14.01
N TYR A 21 19.09 2.38 13.06
CA TYR A 21 20.07 1.61 12.26
C TYR A 21 20.23 2.04 10.80
N GLY A 22 19.52 3.08 10.33
CA GLY A 22 19.85 3.76 9.07
C GLY A 22 19.60 2.96 7.78
N ASP A 23 18.82 1.88 7.82
CA ASP A 23 18.55 1.07 6.62
C ASP A 23 17.13 1.31 6.09
N HIS A 24 16.93 2.47 5.46
CA HIS A 24 15.65 2.84 4.81
C HIS A 24 15.21 1.81 3.77
N LYS A 25 16.17 1.10 3.18
CA LYS A 25 15.97 0.02 2.22
C LYS A 25 15.31 -1.18 2.88
N ASP A 26 15.84 -1.69 3.99
CA ASP A 26 15.19 -2.77 4.76
C ASP A 26 13.76 -2.40 5.18
N LEU A 27 13.54 -1.16 5.63
CA LEU A 27 12.21 -0.70 6.01
C LEU A 27 11.24 -0.63 4.82
N ALA A 28 11.71 -0.13 3.66
CA ALA A 28 10.94 -0.11 2.44
C ALA A 28 10.57 -1.53 1.98
N GLU A 29 11.51 -2.47 2.00
CA GLU A 29 11.28 -3.87 1.61
C GLU A 29 10.24 -4.55 2.50
N LYS A 30 10.30 -4.32 3.81
CA LYS A 30 9.28 -4.80 4.75
C LYS A 30 7.91 -4.21 4.44
N LYS A 31 7.83 -2.90 4.20
CA LYS A 31 6.57 -2.22 3.84
C LYS A 31 6.00 -2.75 2.53
N ILE A 32 6.82 -2.94 1.51
CA ILE A 32 6.42 -3.54 0.23
C ILE A 32 5.88 -4.94 0.45
N ARG A 33 6.58 -5.79 1.22
CA ARG A 33 6.14 -7.16 1.50
C ARG A 33 4.77 -7.19 2.18
N HIS A 34 4.58 -6.37 3.21
CA HIS A 34 3.30 -6.23 3.89
C HIS A 34 2.19 -5.73 2.96
N PHE A 35 2.50 -4.79 2.07
CA PHE A 35 1.55 -4.26 1.10
C PHE A 35 1.12 -5.32 0.06
N LEU A 36 2.07 -6.08 -0.47
CA LEU A 36 1.78 -7.18 -1.40
C LEU A 36 0.95 -8.27 -0.73
N ASP A 37 1.24 -8.60 0.53
CA ASP A 37 0.44 -9.54 1.31
C ASP A 37 -1.00 -9.03 1.53
N PHE A 38 -1.17 -7.75 1.84
CA PHE A 38 -2.47 -7.10 1.90
C PHE A 38 -3.24 -7.23 0.58
N ILE A 39 -2.60 -6.97 -0.57
CA ILE A 39 -3.24 -7.16 -1.88
C ILE A 39 -3.68 -8.62 -2.07
N ARG A 40 -2.80 -9.58 -1.76
CA ARG A 40 -3.09 -11.01 -1.94
C ARG A 40 -4.26 -11.47 -1.08
N THR A 41 -4.29 -11.05 0.17
CA THR A 41 -5.34 -11.42 1.13
C THR A 41 -6.66 -10.70 0.85
N HIS A 42 -6.62 -9.43 0.47
CA HIS A 42 -7.83 -8.63 0.22
C HIS A 42 -8.49 -8.96 -1.12
N PHE A 43 -7.71 -9.23 -2.17
CA PHE A 43 -8.21 -9.55 -3.51
C PHE A 43 -8.17 -11.04 -3.84
N TYR A 44 -7.84 -11.90 -2.87
CA TYR A 44 -7.71 -13.35 -3.02
C TYR A 44 -6.79 -13.77 -4.18
N LEU A 45 -5.65 -13.08 -4.31
CA LEU A 45 -4.70 -13.28 -5.41
C LEU A 45 -3.61 -14.26 -5.01
N THR A 46 -3.43 -15.32 -5.81
CA THR A 46 -2.39 -16.33 -5.60
C THR A 46 -0.98 -15.76 -5.79
N SER A 47 -0.82 -14.86 -6.78
CA SER A 47 0.44 -14.19 -7.11
C SER A 47 0.20 -12.73 -7.50
N VAL A 48 1.18 -11.86 -7.21
CA VAL A 48 1.21 -10.47 -7.68
C VAL A 48 2.21 -10.37 -8.83
N SER A 49 1.75 -9.85 -9.96
CA SER A 49 2.57 -9.64 -11.15
C SER A 49 2.74 -8.14 -11.41
N PHE A 50 3.93 -7.75 -11.86
CA PHE A 50 4.25 -6.36 -12.22
C PHE A 50 3.94 -6.14 -13.72
N SER A 51 2.69 -6.42 -14.12
CA SER A 51 2.23 -6.33 -15.53
C SER A 51 1.06 -5.37 -15.68
N ALA A 52 0.93 -4.77 -16.86
CA ALA A 52 -0.18 -3.86 -17.16
C ALA A 52 -1.55 -4.53 -17.02
N GLU A 53 -1.64 -5.83 -17.32
CA GLU A 53 -2.85 -6.64 -17.13
C GLU A 53 -3.21 -6.74 -15.64
N PHE A 54 -2.21 -6.95 -14.78
CA PHE A 54 -2.42 -6.99 -13.33
C PHE A 54 -2.84 -5.62 -12.80
N TYR A 55 -2.23 -4.53 -13.28
CA TYR A 55 -2.59 -3.18 -12.85
C TYR A 55 -4.02 -2.81 -13.25
N THR A 56 -4.44 -3.18 -14.46
CA THR A 56 -5.82 -2.99 -14.91
C THR A 56 -6.79 -3.77 -14.04
N MET A 57 -6.53 -5.07 -13.82
CA MET A 57 -7.36 -5.92 -12.97
C MET A 57 -7.42 -5.41 -11.52
N LEU A 58 -6.30 -4.96 -10.96
CA LEU A 58 -6.25 -4.38 -9.63
C LEU A 58 -7.04 -3.07 -9.57
N SER A 59 -6.97 -2.23 -10.62
CA SER A 59 -7.75 -0.98 -10.73
C SER A 59 -9.25 -1.26 -10.71
N GLU A 60 -9.70 -2.24 -11.51
CA GLU A 60 -11.11 -2.63 -11.55
C GLU A 60 -11.59 -3.22 -10.22
N LYS A 61 -10.77 -4.04 -9.55
CA LYS A 61 -11.13 -4.65 -8.26
C LYS A 61 -11.08 -3.68 -7.09
N SER A 62 -10.09 -2.78 -7.06
CA SER A 62 -9.87 -1.83 -5.97
C SER A 62 -10.65 -0.52 -6.13
N GLY A 63 -11.08 -0.21 -7.36
CA GLY A 63 -11.64 1.09 -7.72
C GLY A 63 -10.62 2.24 -7.67
N VAL A 64 -9.33 1.96 -7.49
CA VAL A 64 -8.25 2.95 -7.57
C VAL A 64 -7.91 3.20 -9.02
N ALA A 65 -7.61 4.45 -9.39
CA ALA A 65 -7.26 4.77 -10.78
C ALA A 65 -6.00 4.02 -11.23
N LEU A 66 -6.02 3.51 -12.47
CA LEU A 66 -4.89 2.77 -13.05
C LEU A 66 -3.57 3.53 -12.93
N GLN A 67 -3.58 4.85 -13.19
CA GLN A 67 -2.39 5.69 -13.10
C GLN A 67 -1.77 5.70 -11.70
N GLU A 68 -2.59 5.69 -10.63
CA GLU A 68 -2.10 5.67 -9.25
C GLU A 68 -1.50 4.31 -8.90
N ILE A 69 -2.11 3.22 -9.37
CA ILE A 69 -1.56 1.87 -9.23
C ILE A 69 -0.21 1.77 -9.95
N GLU A 70 -0.14 2.21 -11.21
CA GLU A 70 1.11 2.21 -11.97
C GLU A 70 2.19 3.05 -11.29
N GLN A 71 1.85 4.22 -10.73
CA GLN A 71 2.79 5.06 -10.00
C GLN A 71 3.30 4.38 -8.73
N LEU A 72 2.41 3.75 -7.96
CA LEU A 72 2.78 3.00 -6.77
C LEU A 72 3.71 1.83 -7.10
N PHE A 73 3.37 1.02 -8.11
CA PHE A 73 4.21 -0.10 -8.52
C PHE A 73 5.56 0.35 -9.12
N ARG A 74 5.61 1.50 -9.80
CA ARG A 74 6.88 2.13 -10.22
C ARG A 74 7.77 2.49 -9.02
N LEU A 75 7.19 3.06 -7.95
CA LEU A 75 7.94 3.34 -6.71
C LEU A 75 8.44 2.06 -6.06
N ILE A 76 7.63 1.00 -6.05
CA ILE A 76 8.01 -0.32 -5.53
C ILE A 76 9.16 -0.92 -6.35
N GLU A 77 9.09 -0.87 -7.68
CA GLU A 77 10.18 -1.34 -8.54
C GLU A 77 11.46 -0.54 -8.34
N HIS A 78 11.35 0.80 -8.24
CA HIS A 78 12.48 1.66 -7.95
C HIS A 78 13.11 1.31 -6.60
N ALA A 79 12.28 1.12 -5.57
CA ALA A 79 12.71 0.71 -4.25
C ALA A 79 13.41 -0.65 -4.27
N ASN A 80 12.91 -1.63 -5.03
CA ASN A 80 13.49 -2.97 -5.14
C ASN A 80 14.83 -2.97 -5.90
N ARG A 81 14.94 -2.21 -6.98
CA ARG A 81 16.14 -2.14 -7.82
C ARG A 81 17.25 -1.30 -7.20
N SER A 82 16.90 -0.32 -6.37
CA SER A 82 17.88 0.54 -5.72
C SER A 82 18.59 -0.19 -4.59
N SER A 83 19.91 -0.03 -4.51
CA SER A 83 20.76 -0.59 -3.47
C SER A 83 20.65 0.16 -2.14
N ALA A 84 20.26 1.44 -2.17
CA ALA A 84 19.96 2.26 -1.00
C ALA A 84 18.77 3.18 -1.32
N LEU A 85 18.02 3.59 -0.30
CA LEU A 85 16.92 4.53 -0.43
C LEU A 85 17.13 5.74 0.45
N SER A 86 16.76 6.90 -0.10
CA SER A 86 16.72 8.13 0.69
C SER A 86 15.48 8.12 1.58
N GLU A 87 15.49 8.96 2.62
CA GLU A 87 14.29 9.18 3.44
C GLU A 87 13.09 9.63 2.58
N ASP A 88 13.34 10.51 1.60
CA ASP A 88 12.31 11.00 0.68
C ASP A 88 11.69 9.86 -0.16
N ASP A 89 12.52 8.93 -0.67
CA ASP A 89 12.04 7.77 -1.42
C ASP A 89 11.15 6.86 -0.55
N LEU A 90 11.59 6.63 0.69
CA LEU A 90 10.85 5.85 1.66
C LEU A 90 9.52 6.51 2.01
N LEU A 91 9.52 7.82 2.27
CA LEU A 91 8.31 8.58 2.58
C LEU A 91 7.32 8.55 1.42
N ARG A 92 7.77 8.76 0.18
CA ARG A 92 6.91 8.68 -1.02
C ARG A 92 6.29 7.30 -1.18
N LEU A 93 7.05 6.23 -0.95
CA LEU A 93 6.55 4.87 -1.01
C LEU A 93 5.48 4.61 0.05
N ILE A 94 5.73 5.03 1.30
CA ILE A 94 4.79 4.87 2.40
C ILE A 94 3.50 5.65 2.12
N ASP A 95 3.63 6.90 1.69
CA ASP A 95 2.49 7.76 1.37
C ASP A 95 1.62 7.14 0.26
N ALA A 96 2.23 6.69 -0.84
CA ALA A 96 1.51 6.04 -1.93
C ALA A 96 0.76 4.76 -1.49
N ILE A 97 1.38 3.94 -0.61
CA ILE A 97 0.73 2.75 -0.05
C ILE A 97 -0.47 3.12 0.82
N GLU A 98 -0.33 4.13 1.67
CA GLU A 98 -1.39 4.56 2.58
C GLU A 98 -2.53 5.25 1.82
N GLN A 99 -2.24 6.02 0.77
CA GLN A 99 -3.25 6.57 -0.14
C GLN A 99 -4.07 5.45 -0.79
N PHE A 100 -3.42 4.42 -1.34
CA PHE A 100 -4.11 3.26 -1.93
C PHE A 100 -5.06 2.59 -0.93
N LYS A 101 -4.59 2.32 0.29
CA LYS A 101 -5.41 1.70 1.35
C LYS A 101 -6.56 2.60 1.79
N THR A 102 -6.32 3.91 1.89
CA THR A 102 -7.34 4.89 2.30
C THR A 102 -8.46 4.99 1.27
N THR A 103 -8.12 4.96 -0.03
CA THR A 103 -9.10 4.96 -1.12
C THR A 103 -10.00 3.72 -1.04
N ILE A 104 -9.42 2.54 -0.81
CA ILE A 104 -10.19 1.29 -0.63
C ILE A 104 -11.09 1.37 0.61
N ALA A 105 -10.54 1.80 1.76
CA ALA A 105 -11.29 1.87 3.00
C ALA A 105 -12.45 2.88 2.95
N SER A 106 -12.25 4.01 2.26
CA SER A 106 -13.28 5.03 2.08
C SER A 106 -14.43 4.52 1.20
N ARG A 107 -14.13 3.69 0.20
CA ARG A 107 -15.13 3.08 -0.69
C ARG A 107 -15.88 1.91 -0.06
N ALA A 108 -15.19 1.06 0.70
CA ALA A 108 -15.84 -0.02 1.45
C ALA A 108 -16.94 0.49 2.41
N ASN A 109 -16.80 1.70 2.94
CA ASN A 109 -17.85 2.35 3.74
C ASN A 109 -18.99 2.94 2.90
N ALA A 110 -18.73 3.31 1.65
CA ALA A 110 -19.74 3.85 0.73
C ALA A 110 -20.65 2.75 0.14
N GLU A 111 -20.16 1.52 -0.02
CA GLU A 111 -20.96 0.38 -0.51
C GLU A 111 -21.96 -0.15 0.53
N HIS A 112 -21.84 0.22 1.81
CA HIS A 112 -22.86 -0.06 2.83
C HIS A 112 -24.01 0.97 2.84
N ALA A 113 -23.95 1.98 1.96
CA ALA A 113 -24.99 2.99 1.78
C ALA A 113 -25.76 2.79 0.46
N LEU A 114 -26.26 1.57 0.22
CA LEU A 114 -27.36 1.38 -0.72
C LEU A 114 -28.68 1.64 0.03
N PRO A 115 -29.51 2.63 -0.36
CA PRO A 115 -30.88 2.68 0.12
C PRO A 115 -31.58 1.41 -0.36
N LYS A 116 -32.21 0.68 0.57
CA LYS A 116 -33.23 -0.29 0.20
C LYS A 116 -34.35 0.50 -0.49
N SER A 117 -34.28 0.60 -1.82
CA SER A 117 -35.39 1.12 -2.60
C SER A 117 -36.45 0.02 -2.72
N ASN A 118 -37.61 0.38 -2.19
CA ASN A 118 -38.90 -0.29 -2.25
C ASN A 118 -39.30 -0.62 -3.70
#